data_AF-A0A2K8NTT4-F1
#
_entry.id   AF-A0A2K8NTT4-F1
#
_cell.length_a   1.000
_cell.length_b   1.000
_cell.length_c   1.000
_cell.angle_alpha   90.00
_cell.angle_beta   90.00
_cell.angle_gamma   90.00
#
_symmetry.space_group_name_H-M   'P 1'
#
loop_
_entity.id
_entity.type
_entity.pdbx_description
1 polymer ?
#
loop_
_entity_poly.entity_id
_entity_poly.type
_entity_poly.pdbx_seq_one_letter_code
_entity_poly.pdbx_strand_id
1 'polypeptide(L)'
;MNKNLTITYKQRNKMNDTIYVTGRSGVGKTSWMVNELKNIVSTKHKIIIYDAENEYHVINKTATITHDFLELTLLVNSNRSAKPIILIIDSLDTIPTHPFGRTLSFENEILNLPIEKIYLVKQEKE
;
A
#
# COMPACT_ATOMS: atom_id res chain seq x y z
N MET A 1 26.27 10.27 -3.08
CA MET A 1 25.33 9.80 -2.03
C MET A 1 24.69 8.51 -2.52
N ASN A 2 24.81 7.42 -1.77
CA ASN A 2 24.20 6.14 -2.14
C ASN A 2 22.67 6.27 -2.11
N LYS A 3 22.04 5.93 -3.25
CA LYS A 3 20.59 5.82 -3.42
C LYS A 3 20.14 4.51 -2.75
N ASN A 4 19.94 4.52 -1.43
CA ASN A 4 19.54 3.33 -0.70
C ASN A 4 18.00 3.22 -0.62
N LEU A 5 17.50 2.00 -0.82
CA LEU A 5 16.14 1.61 -0.51
C LEU A 5 16.09 1.18 0.96
N THR A 6 15.17 1.76 1.74
CA THR A 6 15.00 1.46 3.17
C THR A 6 13.65 0.80 3.39
N ILE A 7 13.67 -0.41 3.98
CA ILE A 7 12.48 -1.19 4.33
C ILE A 7 12.31 -1.22 5.85
N THR A 8 11.19 -0.72 6.35
CA THR A 8 10.88 -0.73 7.80
C THR A 8 9.63 -1.54 8.08
N TYR A 9 9.76 -2.53 8.96
CA TYR A 9 8.65 -3.37 9.41
C TYR A 9 8.09 -2.83 10.73
N LYS A 10 6.77 -2.64 10.81
CA LYS A 10 6.06 -2.29 12.04
C LYS A 10 4.81 -3.14 12.17
N GLN A 11 4.69 -3.82 13.31
CA GLN A 11 3.46 -4.53 13.66
C GLN A 11 2.63 -3.65 14.60
N ARG A 12 1.41 -3.30 14.19
CA ARG A 12 0.49 -2.48 15.01
C ARG A 12 -0.61 -3.38 15.56
N ASN A 13 -0.68 -3.49 16.89
CA ASN A 13 -1.79 -4.12 17.64
C ASN A 13 -2.21 -5.54 17.20
N LYS A 14 -1.28 -6.36 16.66
CA LYS A 14 -1.55 -7.73 16.16
C LYS A 14 -2.58 -7.82 15.02
N MET A 15 -3.08 -6.71 14.48
CA MET A 15 -4.10 -6.69 13.43
C MET A 15 -3.51 -6.53 12.04
N ASN A 16 -2.51 -5.67 11.89
CA ASN A 16 -1.91 -5.34 10.59
C ASN A 16 -0.39 -5.40 10.68
N ASP A 17 0.24 -6.11 9.74
CA ASP A 17 1.67 -6.00 9.47
C ASP A 17 1.89 -4.84 8.49
N THR A 18 2.57 -3.79 8.93
CA THR A 18 2.85 -2.59 8.12
C THR A 18 4.30 -2.58 7.67
N ILE A 19 4.51 -2.38 6.37
CA ILE A 19 5.83 -2.37 5.73
C ILE A 19 5.99 -1.04 5.01
N TYR A 20 6.92 -0.22 5.49
CA TYR A 20 7.27 1.04 4.84
C TYR A 20 8.40 0.79 3.85
N VAL A 21 8.18 1.19 2.60
CA VAL A 21 9.13 1.08 1.50
C VAL A 21 9.54 2.49 1.11
N THR A 22 10.71 2.93 1.58
CA THR A 22 11.13 4.33 1.50
C THR A 22 12.41 4.48 0.70
N GLY A 23 12.50 5.57 -0.07
CA GLY A 23 13.74 5.96 -0.75
C GLY A 23 13.52 6.98 -1.85
N ARG A 24 14.62 7.54 -2.33
CA ARG A 24 14.66 8.56 -3.41
C ARG A 24 14.09 8.04 -4.73
N SER A 25 13.84 8.94 -5.68
CA SER A 25 13.41 8.54 -7.02
C SER A 25 14.46 7.64 -7.72
N GLY A 26 13.98 6.58 -8.39
CA GLY A 26 14.80 5.62 -9.12
C GLY A 26 15.55 4.57 -8.29
N VAL A 27 15.25 4.41 -6.99
CA VAL A 27 15.89 3.36 -6.14
C VAL A 27 15.29 1.95 -6.29
N GLY A 28 14.29 1.77 -7.16
CA GLY A 28 13.65 0.46 -7.39
C GLY A 28 12.57 0.07 -6.38
N LYS A 29 11.86 1.03 -5.76
CA LYS A 29 10.73 0.76 -4.83
C LYS A 29 9.68 -0.17 -5.46
N THR A 30 9.24 0.15 -6.68
CA THR A 30 8.28 -0.67 -7.44
C THR A 30 8.83 -2.06 -7.74
N SER A 31 10.09 -2.19 -8.15
CA SER A 31 10.72 -3.49 -8.43
C SER A 31 10.79 -4.39 -7.19
N TRP A 32 11.13 -3.81 -6.03
CA TRP A 32 11.14 -4.53 -4.76
C TRP A 32 9.74 -5.04 -4.40
N MET A 33 8.73 -4.16 -4.50
CA MET A 33 7.33 -4.49 -4.22
C MET A 33 6.81 -5.59 -5.14
N VAL A 34 7.12 -5.54 -6.44
CA VAL A 34 6.75 -6.57 -7.41
C VAL A 34 7.33 -7.93 -7.05
N ASN A 35 8.60 -7.97 -6.63
CA ASN A 35 9.22 -9.23 -6.20
C ASN A 35 8.56 -9.77 -4.93
N GLU A 36 8.18 -8.89 -4.00
CA GLU A 36 7.44 -9.28 -2.80
C GLU A 36 6.06 -9.85 -3.15
N LEU A 37 5.34 -9.23 -4.09
CA LEU A 37 4.04 -9.72 -4.55
C LEU A 37 4.09 -11.05 -5.29
N LYS A 38 5.20 -11.36 -5.99
CA LYS A 38 5.38 -12.67 -6.63
C LYS A 38 5.43 -13.80 -5.60
N ASN A 39 5.92 -13.52 -4.40
CA ASN A 39 5.98 -14.50 -3.31
C ASN A 39 4.62 -14.66 -2.61
N ILE A 40 3.69 -13.73 -2.82
CA ILE A 40 2.34 -13.79 -2.28
C ILE A 40 1.46 -14.67 -3.19
N VAL A 41 0.96 -15.76 -2.61
CA VAL A 41 0.01 -16.64 -3.30
C VAL A 41 -1.34 -15.93 -3.41
N SER A 42 -1.68 -15.45 -4.61
CA SER A 42 -2.92 -14.71 -4.92
C SER A 42 -4.20 -15.53 -4.70
N THR A 43 -4.13 -16.86 -4.64
CA THR A 43 -5.29 -17.69 -4.28
C THR A 43 -5.64 -17.60 -2.81
N LYS A 44 -4.69 -17.23 -1.93
CA LYS A 44 -4.88 -17.14 -0.48
C LYS A 44 -5.19 -15.72 0.01
N HIS A 45 -4.82 -14.70 -0.75
CA HIS A 45 -4.97 -13.31 -0.36
C HIS A 45 -5.71 -12.51 -1.42
N LYS A 46 -6.47 -11.49 -1.00
CA LYS A 46 -6.97 -10.45 -1.90
C LYS A 46 -5.95 -9.32 -1.92
N ILE A 47 -5.41 -9.01 -3.10
CA ILE A 47 -4.45 -7.91 -3.27
C ILE A 47 -5.20 -6.69 -3.80
N ILE A 48 -5.07 -5.57 -3.09
CA ILE A 48 -5.60 -4.27 -3.49
C ILE A 48 -4.43 -3.29 -3.59
N ILE A 49 -4.39 -2.51 -4.68
CA ILE A 49 -3.40 -1.47 -4.90
C ILE A 49 -4.14 -0.14 -4.94
N TYR A 50 -3.80 0.74 -4.01
CA TYR A 50 -4.17 2.15 -4.03
C TYR A 50 -3.09 2.91 -4.79
N ASP A 51 -3.37 3.21 -6.06
CA ASP A 51 -2.48 3.91 -6.96
C ASP A 51 -2.90 5.38 -7.04
N ALA A 52 -2.26 6.21 -6.22
CA ALA A 52 -2.62 7.62 -6.11
C ALA A 52 -2.17 8.43 -7.33
N GLU A 53 -1.10 8.01 -8.00
CA GLU A 53 -0.49 8.71 -9.14
C GLU A 53 -1.02 8.20 -10.48
N ASN A 54 -1.77 7.08 -10.48
CA ASN A 54 -2.25 6.39 -11.67
C ASN A 54 -1.08 5.97 -12.61
N GLU A 55 0.06 5.63 -12.00
CA GLU A 55 1.29 5.23 -12.70
C GLU A 55 1.54 3.72 -12.64
N TYR A 56 0.75 2.99 -11.85
CA TYR A 56 0.90 1.55 -11.68
C TYR A 56 0.38 0.80 -12.91
N HIS A 57 1.28 0.52 -13.84
CA HIS A 57 0.99 -0.38 -14.95
C HIS A 57 0.84 -1.83 -14.44
N VAL A 58 -0.29 -2.47 -14.77
CA VAL A 58 -0.73 -3.78 -14.22
C VAL A 58 0.38 -4.84 -14.26
N ILE A 59 1.07 -5.04 -13.15
CA ILE A 59 2.10 -6.09 -13.00
C ILE A 59 1.48 -7.42 -12.51
N ASN A 60 0.29 -7.39 -11.90
CA ASN A 60 -0.40 -8.58 -11.41
C ASN A 60 -1.89 -8.55 -11.83
N LYS A 61 -2.29 -9.45 -12.74
CA LYS A 61 -3.69 -9.58 -13.22
C LYS A 61 -4.71 -9.90 -12.12
N THR A 62 -4.25 -10.32 -10.94
CA THR A 62 -5.13 -10.68 -9.81
C THR A 62 -5.30 -9.56 -8.78
N ALA A 63 -4.53 -8.48 -8.89
CA ALA A 63 -4.68 -7.31 -8.04
C ALA A 63 -5.85 -6.44 -8.52
N THR A 64 -6.63 -5.92 -7.58
CA THR A 64 -7.61 -4.87 -7.85
C THR A 64 -6.93 -3.52 -7.61
N ILE A 65 -6.96 -2.64 -8.61
CA ILE A 65 -6.37 -1.30 -8.54
C ILE A 65 -7.50 -0.29 -8.32
N THR A 66 -7.30 0.65 -7.39
CA THR A 66 -8.22 1.76 -7.14
C THR A 66 -7.40 3.03 -6.85
N HIS A 67 -8.01 4.19 -7.08
CA HIS A 67 -7.46 5.52 -6.77
C HIS A 67 -8.36 6.29 -5.81
N ASP A 68 -9.52 5.73 -5.45
CA ASP A 68 -10.54 6.36 -4.60
C ASP A 68 -10.56 5.69 -3.22
N PHE A 69 -10.46 6.51 -2.18
CA PHE A 69 -10.46 6.01 -0.80
C PHE A 69 -11.79 5.38 -0.38
N LEU A 70 -12.91 5.89 -0.89
CA LEU A 70 -14.23 5.31 -0.66
C LEU A 70 -14.32 3.93 -1.32
N GLU A 71 -13.86 3.81 -2.57
CA GLU A 71 -13.82 2.52 -3.27
C GLU A 71 -12.90 1.52 -2.53
N LEU A 72 -11.71 1.95 -2.10
CA LEU A 72 -10.82 1.15 -1.27
C LEU A 72 -11.54 0.61 -0.03
N THR A 73 -12.23 1.49 0.70
CA THR A 73 -12.95 1.13 1.93
C THR A 73 -14.08 0.13 1.64
N LEU A 74 -14.80 0.29 0.54
CA LEU A 74 -15.84 -0.64 0.10
C LEU A 74 -15.26 -2.01 -0.30
N LEU A 75 -14.16 -2.03 -1.06
CA LEU A 75 -13.46 -3.25 -1.44
C LEU A 75 -12.96 -4.01 -0.22
N VAL A 76 -12.38 -3.30 0.75
CA VAL A 76 -11.89 -3.94 1.98
C VAL A 76 -13.05 -4.53 2.79
N ASN A 77 -14.10 -3.74 3.04
CA ASN A 77 -15.21 -4.21 3.86
C ASN A 77 -16.02 -5.34 3.20
N SER A 78 -16.15 -5.35 1.88
CA SER A 78 -16.83 -6.42 1.14
C SER A 78 -16.02 -7.72 1.10
N ASN A 79 -14.68 -7.65 1.20
CA ASN A 79 -13.81 -8.83 1.10
C ASN A 79 -13.28 -9.34 2.46
N ARG A 80 -13.49 -8.60 3.56
CA ARG A 80 -12.92 -8.90 4.89
C ARG A 80 -13.21 -10.31 5.43
N SER A 81 -14.32 -10.93 5.02
CA SER A 81 -14.72 -12.27 5.47
C SER A 81 -14.32 -13.39 4.50
N ALA A 82 -13.85 -13.05 3.30
CA ALA A 82 -13.57 -14.02 2.24
C ALA A 82 -12.10 -14.46 2.25
N LYS A 83 -11.17 -13.50 2.28
CA LYS A 83 -9.73 -13.73 2.27
C LYS A 83 -9.01 -12.61 3.03
N PRO A 84 -7.86 -12.90 3.66
CA PRO A 84 -6.98 -11.85 4.14
C PRO A 84 -6.62 -10.87 3.02
N ILE A 85 -6.59 -9.59 3.37
CA ILE A 85 -6.36 -8.51 2.41
C ILE A 85 -4.92 -8.00 2.57
N ILE A 86 -4.27 -7.82 1.43
CA ILE A 86 -3.00 -7.14 1.31
C ILE A 86 -3.25 -5.84 0.56
N LEU A 87 -2.96 -4.72 1.22
CA LEU A 87 -3.06 -3.39 0.63
C LEU A 87 -1.67 -2.86 0.29
N ILE A 88 -1.56 -2.23 -0.87
CA ILE A 88 -0.38 -1.50 -1.31
C ILE A 88 -0.80 -0.06 -1.56
N ILE A 89 0.02 0.89 -1.12
CA ILE A 89 -0.19 2.31 -1.36
C ILE A 89 1.04 2.85 -2.09
N ASP A 90 0.86 3.20 -3.35
CA ASP A 90 1.89 3.74 -4.23
C ASP A 90 1.39 5.08 -4.82
N SER A 91 1.81 6.25 -4.35
CA SER A 91 2.71 6.54 -3.23
C SER A 91 2.00 7.32 -2.12
N LEU A 92 2.34 7.08 -0.84
CA LEU A 92 1.67 7.70 0.31
C LEU A 92 1.79 9.23 0.32
N ASP A 93 2.88 9.76 -0.24
CA ASP A 93 3.18 11.19 -0.31
C ASP A 93 2.42 11.95 -1.40
N THR A 94 1.83 11.26 -2.37
CA THR A 94 1.03 11.88 -3.44
C THR A 94 -0.46 11.90 -3.16
N ILE A 95 -0.87 11.23 -2.09
CA ILE A 95 -2.23 11.28 -1.61
C ILE A 95 -2.52 12.72 -1.20
N PRO A 96 -3.39 13.43 -1.93
CA PRO A 96 -3.69 14.81 -1.62
C PRO A 96 -4.11 14.84 -0.16
N THR A 97 -3.61 15.83 0.59
CA THR A 97 -4.14 16.11 1.92
C THR A 97 -5.65 16.09 1.79
N HIS A 98 -6.28 15.11 2.46
CA HIS A 98 -7.73 14.91 2.51
C HIS A 98 -8.41 16.29 2.60
N PRO A 99 -9.65 16.50 2.14
CA PRO A 99 -10.36 17.77 2.31
C PRO A 99 -10.40 18.34 3.76
N PHE A 100 -9.95 17.57 4.76
CA PHE A 100 -9.75 17.98 6.16
C PHE A 100 -8.28 18.21 6.58
N GLY A 101 -7.34 18.27 5.62
CA GLY A 101 -6.05 18.95 5.75
C GLY A 101 -4.85 18.17 6.30
N ARG A 102 -4.82 16.82 6.42
CA ARG A 102 -3.63 16.11 6.94
C ARG A 102 -3.44 14.69 6.39
N THR A 103 -2.29 14.39 5.79
CA THR A 103 -1.84 13.03 5.38
C THR A 103 -1.85 12.00 6.54
N LEU A 104 -1.71 12.50 7.78
CA LEU A 104 -1.83 11.70 9.00
C LEU A 104 -3.23 11.13 9.23
N SER A 105 -4.30 11.72 8.67
CA SER A 105 -5.64 11.15 8.79
C SER A 105 -5.75 9.87 7.96
N PHE A 106 -5.33 9.94 6.69
CA PHE A 106 -5.40 8.83 5.75
C PHE A 106 -4.63 7.58 6.21
N GLU A 107 -3.36 7.74 6.66
CA GLU A 107 -2.58 6.62 7.18
C GLU A 107 -3.27 5.98 8.39
N ASN A 108 -3.81 6.78 9.32
CA ASN A 108 -4.55 6.24 10.46
C ASN A 108 -5.87 5.56 10.06
N GLU A 109 -6.59 6.11 9.08
CA GLU A 109 -7.83 5.53 8.58
C GLU A 109 -7.58 4.13 7.98
N ILE A 110 -6.54 3.98 7.15
CA ILE A 110 -6.15 2.68 6.60
C ILE A 110 -5.67 1.70 7.65
N LEU A 111 -4.86 2.16 8.61
CA LEU A 111 -4.36 1.31 9.68
C LEU A 111 -5.49 0.80 10.60
N ASN A 112 -6.70 1.39 10.54
CA ASN A 112 -7.88 0.91 11.24
C ASN A 112 -8.78 0.00 10.39
N LEU A 113 -8.48 -0.19 9.10
CA LEU A 113 -9.20 -1.12 8.25
C LEU A 113 -8.79 -2.58 8.56
N PRO A 114 -9.70 -3.57 8.36
CA PRO A 114 -9.43 -4.98 8.61
C PRO A 114 -8.54 -5.59 7.51
N ILE A 115 -7.26 -5.18 7.49
CA ILE A 115 -6.27 -5.53 6.47
C ILE A 115 -5.12 -6.29 7.14
N GLU A 116 -4.75 -7.46 6.62
CA GLU A 116 -3.69 -8.26 7.25
C GLU A 116 -2.31 -7.63 7.07
N LYS A 117 -2.03 -7.10 5.88
CA LYS A 117 -0.72 -6.54 5.54
C LYS A 117 -0.84 -5.28 4.68
N ILE A 118 -0.07 -4.26 5.02
CA ILE A 118 -0.10 -2.95 4.36
C ILE A 118 1.32 -2.58 3.93
N TYR A 119 1.51 -2.34 2.64
CA TYR A 119 2.74 -1.77 2.08
C TYR A 119 2.54 -0.27 1.85
N LEU A 120 3.31 0.55 2.56
CA LEU A 120 3.30 2.01 2.44
C LEU A 120 4.55 2.45 1.67
N VAL A 121 4.40 2.74 0.39
CA VAL A 121 5.50 3.25 -0.45
C VAL A 121 5.59 4.75 -0.26
N LYS A 122 6.78 5.26 0.05
CA LYS A 122 7.00 6.69 0.28
C LYS A 122 8.26 7.21 -0.40
N GLN A 123 8.18 8.37 -1.04
CA GLN A 123 9.36 9.08 -1.50
C GLN A 123 10.02 9.88 -0.37
N GLU A 124 11.34 9.76 -0.26
CA GLU A 124 12.12 10.67 0.56
C GLU A 124 12.26 12.02 -0.16
N LYS A 125 12.05 13.14 0.56
CA LYS A 125 12.32 14.48 0.05
C LYS A 125 13.83 14.65 -0.18
N GLU A 126 14.18 15.35 -1.25
CA GLU A 126 15.58 15.65 -1.61
C GLU A 126 16.30 16.50 -0.57
#